data_AF-A0A420M714-F1
#
_entry.id   AF-A0A420M714-F1
#
_cell.length_a   1.000
_cell.length_b   1.000
_cell.length_c   1.000
_cell.angle_alpha   90.00
_cell.angle_beta   90.00
_cell.angle_gamma   90.00
#
_symmetry.space_group_name_H-M   'P 1'
#
loop_
_entity.id
_entity.type
_entity.pdbx_description
1 polymer ?
#
loop_
_entity_poly.entity_id
_entity_poly.type
_entity_poly.pdbx_seq_one_letter_code
_entity_poly.pdbx_strand_id
1 'polypeptide(L)'
;MVVTTSDGRGKAKLAQPGNREWATVIQGVNAQGWAIPPFIILAAQYHLANWYTESNLPADWMITTTDNGWTTNEVGLDWIKHFDKHTASPARRWVFGPMKKAYGRQIEDLMRAHITHVSKVEFLRAFREAFFASMTEKNIQGGFMGAGLVPHDPERVLSKLDTPQNPLEANSQSELIKTRISNHQNSSPMSMINAVDQFAKGAKAIMHRVALLEAEVSSLRKANEALSKRRRAKRARVRLGGSLTVQDAQYLLAKKAADEKTPQERQQNGSYAGSAR
;
A
#
# COMPACT_ATOMS: atom_id res chain seq x y z
N MET A 1 -16.21 -5.32 21.49
CA MET A 1 -14.88 -4.83 21.06
C MET A 1 -15.07 -4.12 19.72
N VAL A 2 -14.84 -2.82 19.62
CA VAL A 2 -14.75 -2.17 18.30
C VAL A 2 -13.27 -2.20 17.95
N VAL A 3 -12.90 -3.13 17.07
CA VAL A 3 -11.59 -3.10 16.43
C VAL A 3 -11.78 -2.37 15.13
N THR A 4 -11.45 -1.09 15.10
CA THR A 4 -11.15 -0.41 13.84
C THR A 4 -9.76 -0.84 13.43
N THR A 5 -9.64 -1.79 12.50
CA THR A 5 -8.36 -2.05 11.83
C THR A 5 -8.05 -0.89 10.88
N SER A 6 -7.41 0.14 11.42
CA SER A 6 -6.34 0.85 10.71
C SER A 6 -5.12 0.74 11.60
N ASP A 7 -4.13 -0.05 11.17
CA ASP A 7 -2.85 -0.17 11.85
C ASP A 7 -2.19 1.21 12.00
N GLY A 8 -2.39 1.81 13.16
CA GLY A 8 -1.52 2.83 13.72
C GLY A 8 -0.93 2.26 14.99
N ARG A 9 0.40 2.31 15.13
CA ARG A 9 1.12 1.89 16.35
C ARG A 9 0.72 2.81 17.51
N GLY A 10 -0.36 2.48 18.21
CA GLY A 10 -0.86 3.19 19.38
C GLY A 10 -1.33 2.19 20.45
N LYS A 11 -1.02 2.48 21.72
CA LYS A 11 -1.30 1.62 22.88
C LYS A 11 -2.78 1.18 22.92
N ALA A 12 -2.99 -0.11 23.16
CA ALA A 12 -4.33 -0.70 23.29
C ALA A 12 -5.14 0.00 24.39
N LYS A 13 -6.35 0.45 24.07
CA LYS A 13 -7.28 1.08 25.01
C LYS A 13 -8.31 0.06 25.51
N LEU A 14 -8.62 0.15 26.80
CA LEU A 14 -9.56 -0.71 27.52
C LEU A 14 -10.98 -0.57 26.94
N ALA A 15 -11.60 -1.69 26.54
CA ALA A 15 -12.97 -1.73 26.02
C ALA A 15 -13.93 -2.13 27.14
N GLN A 16 -14.92 -1.27 27.45
CA GLN A 16 -15.92 -1.60 28.47
C GLN A 16 -16.97 -2.62 27.98
N PRO A 17 -17.44 -3.55 28.83
CA PRO A 17 -18.44 -4.55 28.48
C PRO A 17 -19.86 -4.00 28.68
N GLY A 18 -20.60 -3.82 27.59
CA GLY A 18 -22.02 -3.44 27.60
C GLY A 18 -22.72 -4.11 26.43
N ASN A 19 -24.06 -4.24 26.51
CA ASN A 19 -24.87 -4.78 25.41
C ASN A 19 -24.80 -3.83 24.20
N ARG A 20 -24.40 -4.33 23.03
CA ARG A 20 -24.08 -3.50 21.85
C ARG A 20 -24.91 -3.97 20.66
N GLU A 21 -25.75 -3.09 20.15
CA GLU A 21 -26.45 -3.28 18.87
C GLU A 21 -25.64 -2.69 17.72
N TRP A 22 -25.68 -3.35 16.56
CA TRP A 22 -24.96 -2.90 15.36
C TRP A 22 -25.77 -1.87 14.57
N ALA A 23 -25.07 -0.87 14.04
CA ALA A 23 -25.57 0.03 13.01
C ALA A 23 -24.56 0.07 11.86
N THR A 24 -25.03 -0.10 10.63
CA THR A 24 -24.22 -0.08 9.42
C THR A 24 -24.63 1.12 8.58
N VAL A 25 -23.66 1.81 7.97
CA VAL A 25 -23.92 2.89 7.01
C VAL A 25 -23.19 2.58 5.73
N ILE A 26 -23.92 2.60 4.62
CA ILE A 26 -23.38 2.53 3.27
C ILE A 26 -23.44 3.94 2.68
N GLN A 27 -22.29 4.43 2.24
CA GLN A 27 -22.13 5.77 1.73
C GLN A 27 -21.32 5.74 0.42
N GLY A 28 -21.74 6.54 -0.55
CA GLY A 28 -21.08 6.66 -1.85
C GLY A 28 -20.53 8.06 -2.06
N VAL A 29 -19.31 8.16 -2.57
CA VAL A 29 -18.69 9.44 -2.96
C VAL A 29 -17.98 9.30 -4.31
N ASN A 30 -17.78 10.41 -5.02
CA ASN A 30 -17.03 10.42 -6.27
C ASN A 30 -15.84 11.40 -6.25
N ALA A 31 -14.98 11.30 -7.27
CA ALA A 31 -13.78 12.12 -7.38
C ALA A 31 -14.06 13.61 -7.61
N GLN A 32 -15.26 13.94 -8.08
CA GLN A 32 -15.70 15.33 -8.24
C GLN A 32 -16.06 15.96 -6.90
N GLY A 33 -16.07 15.19 -5.80
CA GLY A 33 -16.38 15.69 -4.47
C GLY A 33 -17.86 15.56 -4.10
N TRP A 34 -18.63 14.76 -4.84
CA TRP A 34 -20.04 14.54 -4.55
C TRP A 34 -20.22 13.37 -3.60
N ALA A 35 -21.20 13.48 -2.71
CA ALA A 35 -21.67 12.41 -1.84
C ALA A 35 -23.16 12.15 -2.12
N ILE A 36 -23.54 10.88 -2.28
CA ILE A 36 -24.97 10.52 -2.33
C ILE A 36 -25.55 10.51 -0.91
N PRO A 37 -26.88 10.58 -0.74
CA PRO A 37 -27.48 10.38 0.58
C PRO A 37 -27.11 9.01 1.17
N PRO A 38 -26.76 8.93 2.47
CA PRO A 38 -26.38 7.69 3.13
C PRO A 38 -27.55 6.70 3.19
N PHE A 39 -27.19 5.42 3.17
CA PHE A 39 -28.10 4.30 3.37
C PHE A 39 -27.75 3.61 4.69
N ILE A 40 -28.62 3.74 5.68
CA ILE A 40 -28.38 3.34 7.08
C ILE A 40 -29.15 2.05 7.37
N ILE A 41 -28.49 1.06 7.96
CA ILE A 41 -29.05 -0.23 8.38
C ILE A 41 -28.97 -0.31 9.91
N LEU A 42 -30.11 -0.40 10.58
CA LEU A 42 -30.18 -0.53 12.03
C LEU A 42 -30.57 -1.96 12.43
N ALA A 43 -29.93 -2.50 13.47
CA ALA A 43 -30.35 -3.76 14.06
C ALA A 43 -31.72 -3.59 14.74
N ALA A 44 -32.80 -4.00 14.10
CA ALA A 44 -34.17 -3.87 14.60
C ALA A 44 -35.15 -4.71 13.77
N GLN A 45 -36.30 -5.02 14.36
CA GLN A 45 -37.41 -5.65 13.64
C GLN A 45 -38.39 -4.63 13.05
N TYR A 46 -38.49 -3.45 13.67
CA TYR A 46 -39.45 -2.41 13.30
C TYR A 46 -38.79 -1.04 13.21
N HIS A 47 -39.34 -0.21 12.34
CA HIS A 47 -39.04 1.22 12.30
C HIS A 47 -39.73 1.94 13.45
N LEU A 48 -38.99 2.72 14.23
CA LEU A 48 -39.55 3.52 15.31
C LEU A 48 -39.75 4.96 14.83
N ALA A 49 -40.90 5.55 15.16
CA ALA A 49 -41.27 6.90 14.72
C ALA A 49 -40.23 7.96 15.14
N ASN A 50 -39.67 7.83 16.35
CA ASN A 50 -38.68 8.76 16.88
C ASN A 50 -37.38 8.82 16.06
N TRP A 51 -37.05 7.78 15.28
CA TRP A 51 -35.88 7.84 14.39
C TRP A 51 -36.03 8.92 13.32
N TYR A 52 -37.27 9.19 12.89
CA TYR A 52 -37.57 10.17 11.85
C TYR A 52 -37.91 11.54 12.42
N THR A 53 -38.59 11.59 13.56
CA THR A 53 -39.06 12.85 14.14
C THR A 53 -38.03 13.53 15.04
N GLU A 54 -37.14 12.77 15.70
CA GLU A 54 -36.21 13.32 16.70
C GLU A 54 -34.75 13.40 16.21
N SER A 55 -34.43 12.74 15.10
CA SER A 55 -33.06 12.72 14.54
C SER A 55 -32.77 13.85 13.56
N ASN A 56 -33.79 14.57 13.09
CA ASN A 56 -33.70 15.66 12.12
C ASN A 56 -32.94 15.30 10.83
N LEU A 57 -33.15 14.08 10.32
CA LEU A 57 -32.46 13.59 9.13
C LEU A 57 -33.04 14.22 7.86
N PRO A 58 -32.21 14.47 6.83
CA PRO A 58 -32.72 14.87 5.52
C PRO A 58 -33.66 13.81 4.92
N ALA A 59 -34.67 14.28 4.19
CA ALA A 59 -35.75 13.43 3.67
C ALA A 59 -35.32 12.41 2.61
N ASP A 60 -34.15 12.63 2.00
CA ASP A 60 -33.57 11.77 0.98
C ASP A 60 -32.61 10.70 1.55
N TRP A 61 -32.40 10.68 2.87
CA TRP A 61 -31.64 9.64 3.54
C TRP A 61 -32.48 8.39 3.70
N MET A 62 -31.86 7.22 3.55
CA MET A 62 -32.55 5.94 3.69
C MET A 62 -32.19 5.27 5.01
N ILE A 63 -33.18 4.78 5.75
CA ILE A 63 -33.01 3.88 6.88
C ILE A 63 -33.72 2.57 6.53
N THR A 64 -33.05 1.45 6.74
CA THR A 64 -33.62 0.11 6.72
C THR A 64 -33.28 -0.62 8.01
N THR A 65 -33.99 -1.71 8.28
CA THR A 65 -33.75 -2.55 9.46
C THR A 65 -33.41 -3.99 9.08
N THR A 66 -32.55 -4.62 9.86
CA THR A 66 -32.31 -6.07 9.81
C THR A 66 -32.17 -6.62 11.22
N ASP A 67 -32.31 -7.93 11.41
CA ASP A 67 -32.27 -8.54 12.76
C ASP A 67 -30.95 -8.28 13.51
N ASN A 68 -29.86 -8.05 12.77
CA ASN A 68 -28.52 -7.95 13.33
C ASN A 68 -27.73 -6.73 12.83
N GLY A 69 -28.35 -5.84 12.06
CA GLY A 69 -27.73 -4.62 11.52
C GLY A 69 -26.75 -4.87 10.36
N TRP A 70 -26.68 -6.09 9.84
CA TRP A 70 -25.85 -6.45 8.67
C TRP A 70 -26.64 -6.34 7.37
N THR A 71 -25.91 -6.18 6.27
CA THR A 71 -26.44 -6.21 4.91
C THR A 71 -26.84 -7.64 4.52
N THR A 72 -28.03 -7.81 3.94
CA THR A 72 -28.48 -9.05 3.29
C THR A 72 -28.53 -8.86 1.76
N ASN A 73 -28.84 -9.91 1.00
CA ASN A 73 -28.95 -9.78 -0.46
C ASN A 73 -30.07 -8.80 -0.86
N GLU A 74 -31.17 -8.82 -0.12
CA GLU A 74 -32.35 -7.97 -0.34
C GLU A 74 -32.00 -6.51 -0.03
N VAL A 75 -31.39 -6.26 1.13
CA VAL A 75 -30.90 -4.93 1.51
C VAL A 75 -29.82 -4.44 0.55
N GLY A 76 -28.97 -5.33 0.05
CA GLY A 76 -27.98 -5.04 -0.97
C GLY A 76 -28.63 -4.58 -2.27
N LEU A 77 -29.72 -5.24 -2.71
CA LEU A 77 -30.47 -4.82 -3.88
C LEU A 77 -31.13 -3.44 -3.70
N ASP A 78 -31.71 -3.18 -2.53
CA ASP A 78 -32.32 -1.88 -2.23
C ASP A 78 -31.28 -0.76 -2.15
N TRP A 79 -30.08 -1.05 -1.65
CA TRP A 79 -28.95 -0.14 -1.76
C TRP A 79 -28.58 0.13 -3.22
N ILE A 80 -28.54 -0.87 -4.11
CA ILE A 80 -28.25 -0.66 -5.54
C ILE A 80 -29.30 0.25 -6.19
N LYS A 81 -30.59 0.07 -5.88
CA LYS A 81 -31.65 0.95 -6.38
C LYS A 81 -31.52 2.38 -5.87
N HIS A 82 -31.23 2.54 -4.56
CA HIS A 82 -30.96 3.85 -3.96
C HIS A 82 -29.77 4.53 -4.63
N PHE A 83 -28.69 3.77 -4.81
CA PHE A 83 -27.50 4.22 -5.50
C PHE A 83 -27.81 4.65 -6.94
N ASP A 84 -28.48 3.81 -7.74
CA ASP A 84 -28.84 4.16 -9.12
C ASP A 84 -29.71 5.44 -9.16
N LYS A 85 -30.74 5.53 -8.31
CA LYS A 85 -31.58 6.74 -8.18
C LYS A 85 -30.77 8.02 -7.93
N HIS A 86 -29.78 7.96 -7.04
CA HIS A 86 -28.98 9.13 -6.67
C HIS A 86 -27.78 9.37 -7.58
N THR A 87 -27.62 8.55 -8.62
CA THR A 87 -26.46 8.58 -9.52
C THR A 87 -26.81 8.54 -11.00
N ALA A 88 -28.09 8.34 -11.34
CA ALA A 88 -28.65 8.33 -12.69
C ALA A 88 -28.63 9.69 -13.42
N SER A 89 -27.91 10.69 -12.91
CA SER A 89 -27.53 11.89 -13.68
C SER A 89 -26.28 11.58 -14.54
N PRO A 90 -26.10 12.16 -15.75
CA PRO A 90 -25.31 11.55 -16.85
C PRO A 90 -23.77 11.46 -16.69
N ALA A 91 -23.19 11.66 -15.51
CA ALA A 91 -21.73 11.79 -15.33
C ALA A 91 -21.13 10.78 -14.33
N ARG A 92 -20.70 9.63 -14.87
CA ARG A 92 -19.52 8.78 -14.56
C ARG A 92 -19.03 8.52 -13.11
N ARG A 93 -18.76 7.22 -12.88
CA ARG A 93 -17.55 6.49 -12.39
C ARG A 93 -16.94 6.80 -10.99
N TRP A 94 -16.65 5.74 -10.23
CA TRP A 94 -16.62 5.62 -8.76
C TRP A 94 -15.26 5.43 -8.08
N VAL A 95 -15.06 5.91 -6.83
CA VAL A 95 -14.07 5.35 -5.86
C VAL A 95 -14.46 5.54 -4.37
N PHE A 96 -14.20 4.54 -3.51
CA PHE A 96 -14.74 4.36 -2.14
C PHE A 96 -13.77 4.64 -0.94
N GLY A 97 -12.55 5.13 -1.17
CA GLY A 97 -11.49 5.19 -0.14
C GLY A 97 -11.60 6.27 0.96
N PRO A 98 -11.88 7.55 0.64
CA PRO A 98 -11.78 8.69 1.57
C PRO A 98 -12.72 8.67 2.78
N MET A 99 -13.92 8.13 2.56
CA MET A 99 -15.03 8.10 3.50
C MET A 99 -14.72 7.27 4.76
N LYS A 100 -14.07 6.12 4.60
CA LYS A 100 -13.67 5.27 5.72
C LYS A 100 -12.75 6.02 6.71
N LYS A 101 -11.95 6.97 6.21
CA LYS A 101 -10.97 7.72 7.02
C LYS A 101 -11.57 8.96 7.71
N ALA A 102 -12.62 9.55 7.16
CA ALA A 102 -13.31 10.69 7.77
C ALA A 102 -14.24 10.24 8.90
N TYR A 103 -14.95 9.12 8.71
CA TYR A 103 -15.78 8.50 9.75
C TYR A 103 -14.95 8.11 10.99
N GLY A 104 -13.75 7.56 10.79
CA GLY A 104 -12.85 7.24 11.90
C GLY A 104 -12.51 8.43 12.81
N ARG A 105 -12.38 9.64 12.25
CA ARG A 105 -12.06 10.86 13.02
C ARG A 105 -13.25 11.42 13.80
N GLN A 106 -14.46 11.34 13.22
CA GLN A 106 -15.71 11.79 13.88
C GLN A 106 -16.02 10.98 15.15
N ILE A 107 -15.74 9.67 15.10
CA ILE A 107 -15.89 8.77 16.24
C ILE A 107 -14.88 9.13 17.35
N GLU A 108 -13.65 9.54 17.00
CA GLU A 108 -12.65 9.97 17.97
C GLU A 108 -13.06 11.22 18.77
N ASP A 109 -13.78 12.15 18.14
CA ASP A 109 -14.23 13.39 18.79
C ASP A 109 -15.43 13.13 19.73
N LEU A 110 -16.36 12.27 19.33
CA LEU A 110 -17.48 11.84 20.18
C LEU A 110 -17.01 11.04 21.40
N MET A 111 -15.93 10.25 21.25
CA MET A 111 -15.32 9.52 22.37
C MET A 111 -14.69 10.44 23.42
N ARG A 112 -14.28 11.68 23.07
CA ARG A 112 -13.74 12.65 24.05
C ARG A 112 -14.83 13.22 24.98
N ALA A 113 -16.09 13.17 24.56
CA ALA A 113 -17.22 13.80 25.24
C ALA A 113 -17.90 12.96 26.36
N HIS A 114 -17.40 11.76 26.69
CA HIS A 114 -17.88 10.93 27.83
C HIS A 114 -19.40 10.62 27.89
N ILE A 115 -20.02 10.27 26.76
CA ILE A 115 -21.43 9.82 26.71
C ILE A 115 -21.50 8.30 26.98
N THR A 116 -22.28 7.88 27.98
CA THR A 116 -22.25 6.51 28.57
C THR A 116 -23.24 5.52 27.97
N HIS A 117 -24.21 5.98 27.17
CA HIS A 117 -25.10 5.15 26.37
C HIS A 117 -25.50 5.94 25.12
N VAL A 118 -25.48 5.32 23.94
CA VAL A 118 -25.87 5.97 22.69
C VAL A 118 -27.02 5.18 22.09
N SER A 119 -28.22 5.73 22.21
CA SER A 119 -29.42 5.25 21.53
C SER A 119 -29.30 5.40 20.01
N LYS A 120 -30.17 4.72 19.25
CA LYS A 120 -30.23 4.86 17.79
C LYS A 120 -30.51 6.31 17.37
N VAL A 121 -31.34 7.04 18.12
CA VAL A 121 -31.61 8.47 17.84
C VAL A 121 -30.35 9.31 18.06
N GLU A 122 -29.63 9.10 19.17
CA GLU A 122 -28.37 9.79 19.44
C GLU A 122 -27.30 9.46 18.39
N PHE A 123 -27.22 8.20 17.96
CA PHE A 123 -26.36 7.79 16.85
C PHE A 123 -26.74 8.50 15.55
N LEU A 124 -28.02 8.52 15.17
CA LEU A 124 -28.48 9.15 13.93
C LEU A 124 -28.20 10.66 13.93
N ARG A 125 -28.40 11.36 15.06
CA ARG A 125 -28.05 12.77 15.21
C ARG A 125 -26.54 12.99 15.10
N ALA A 126 -25.75 12.21 15.83
CA ALA A 126 -24.30 12.33 15.78
C ALA A 126 -23.75 12.03 14.38
N PHE A 127 -24.28 11.01 13.71
CA PHE A 127 -23.90 10.66 12.34
C PHE A 127 -24.31 11.74 11.34
N ARG A 128 -25.49 12.36 11.50
CA ARG A 128 -25.93 13.50 10.70
C ARG A 128 -24.94 14.67 10.77
N GLU A 129 -24.60 15.12 11.97
CA GLU A 129 -23.63 16.20 12.15
C GLU A 129 -22.27 15.82 11.55
N ALA A 130 -21.86 14.58 11.78
CA ALA A 130 -20.61 14.07 11.25
C ALA A 130 -20.56 14.05 9.73
N PHE A 131 -21.65 13.63 9.09
CA PHE A 131 -21.77 13.59 7.65
C PHE A 131 -21.58 14.98 7.05
N PHE A 132 -22.34 15.98 7.51
CA PHE A 132 -22.27 17.33 6.95
C PHE A 132 -20.93 18.01 7.21
N ALA A 133 -20.32 17.78 8.37
CA ALA A 133 -19.00 18.33 8.68
C ALA A 133 -17.88 17.70 7.84
N SER A 134 -18.03 16.44 7.40
CA SER A 134 -16.95 15.68 6.76
C SER A 134 -17.09 15.47 5.26
N MET A 135 -18.31 15.25 4.74
CA MET A 135 -18.57 14.95 3.33
C MET A 135 -18.68 16.21 2.47
N THR A 136 -17.72 17.12 2.65
CA THR A 136 -17.60 18.32 1.81
C THR A 136 -16.81 18.00 0.55
N GLU A 137 -17.05 18.76 -0.53
CA GLU A 137 -16.36 18.60 -1.80
C GLU A 137 -14.83 18.58 -1.62
N LYS A 138 -14.30 19.56 -0.89
CA LYS A 138 -12.87 19.68 -0.58
C LYS A 138 -12.33 18.46 0.17
N ASN A 139 -13.04 17.94 1.17
CA ASN A 139 -12.58 16.79 1.95
C ASN A 139 -12.60 15.51 1.11
N ILE A 140 -13.63 15.33 0.30
CA ILE A 140 -13.75 14.19 -0.59
C ILE A 140 -12.63 14.24 -1.63
N GLN A 141 -12.53 15.32 -2.42
CA GLN A 141 -11.46 15.51 -3.40
C GLN A 141 -10.07 15.36 -2.76
N GLY A 142 -9.86 15.98 -1.58
CA GLY A 142 -8.62 15.85 -0.83
C GLY A 142 -8.29 14.42 -0.42
N GLY A 143 -9.31 13.59 -0.15
CA GLY A 143 -9.14 12.16 0.08
C GLY A 143 -8.79 11.37 -1.18
N PHE A 144 -9.43 11.65 -2.32
CA PHE A 144 -9.09 11.02 -3.61
C PHE A 144 -7.67 11.36 -4.03
N MET A 145 -7.30 12.63 -3.88
CA MET A 145 -5.93 13.09 -4.06
C MET A 145 -5.03 12.37 -3.08
N GLY A 146 -5.38 12.33 -1.79
CA GLY A 146 -4.65 11.66 -0.69
C GLY A 146 -4.29 10.20 -0.99
N ALA A 147 -5.17 9.50 -1.68
CA ALA A 147 -5.02 8.11 -2.11
C ALA A 147 -4.29 7.95 -3.45
N GLY A 148 -3.91 9.05 -4.13
CA GLY A 148 -3.27 8.99 -5.44
C GLY A 148 -4.21 8.52 -6.55
N LEU A 149 -5.52 8.70 -6.38
CA LEU A 149 -6.51 8.29 -7.38
C LEU A 149 -6.76 9.41 -8.38
N VAL A 150 -6.80 10.65 -7.91
CA VAL A 150 -7.04 11.85 -8.73
C VAL A 150 -6.16 13.01 -8.24
N PRO A 151 -5.14 13.44 -9.02
CA PRO A 151 -4.63 12.76 -10.21
C PRO A 151 -4.09 11.37 -9.86
N HIS A 152 -4.07 10.47 -10.84
CA HIS A 152 -3.59 9.11 -10.65
C HIS A 152 -2.08 9.11 -10.39
N ASP A 153 -1.69 8.72 -9.18
CA ASP A 153 -0.34 8.62 -8.65
C ASP A 153 -0.24 7.41 -7.69
N PRO A 154 0.09 6.22 -8.19
CA PRO A 154 0.14 5.01 -7.38
C PRO A 154 1.23 5.06 -6.30
N GLU A 155 2.29 5.86 -6.50
CA GLU A 155 3.40 5.98 -5.55
C GLU A 155 2.95 6.59 -4.22
N ARG A 156 1.87 7.37 -4.22
CA ARG A 156 1.30 7.99 -3.00
C ARG A 156 0.86 6.97 -1.95
N VAL A 157 0.55 5.75 -2.39
CA VAL A 157 0.20 4.60 -1.55
C VAL A 157 1.35 3.60 -1.49
N LEU A 158 1.95 3.26 -2.64
CA LEU A 158 3.00 2.24 -2.72
C LEU A 158 4.24 2.59 -1.89
N SER A 159 4.66 3.86 -1.86
CA SER A 159 5.79 4.32 -1.03
C SER A 159 5.59 4.15 0.48
N LYS A 160 4.35 3.93 0.94
CA LYS A 160 4.01 3.74 2.35
C LYS A 160 3.83 2.27 2.72
N LEU A 161 3.86 1.37 1.74
CA LEU A 161 3.80 -0.06 1.99
C LEU A 161 5.20 -0.54 2.34
N ASP A 162 5.38 -1.07 3.56
CA ASP A 162 6.58 -1.82 3.96
C ASP A 162 6.61 -3.13 3.17
N THR A 163 7.06 -3.05 1.92
CA THR A 163 7.14 -4.21 1.03
C THR A 163 8.35 -5.05 1.45
N PRO A 164 8.16 -6.33 1.80
CA PRO A 164 9.26 -7.18 2.25
C PRO A 164 10.29 -7.30 1.12
N GLN A 165 11.56 -7.03 1.43
CA GLN A 165 12.65 -7.03 0.46
C GLN A 165 13.35 -8.39 0.37
N ASN A 166 13.05 -9.30 1.29
CA ASN A 166 13.66 -10.62 1.34
C ASN A 166 12.69 -11.67 1.91
N PRO A 167 12.99 -12.97 1.71
CA PRO A 167 12.13 -14.07 2.17
C PRO A 167 11.87 -14.08 3.68
N LEU A 168 12.78 -13.54 4.51
CA LEU A 168 12.64 -13.52 5.97
C LEU A 168 11.60 -12.49 6.40
N GLU A 169 11.65 -11.29 5.82
CA GLU A 169 10.66 -10.24 6.05
C GLU A 169 9.27 -10.66 5.57
N ALA A 170 9.17 -11.32 4.41
CA ALA A 170 7.90 -11.83 3.89
C ALA A 170 7.27 -12.86 4.84
N ASN A 171 8.07 -13.77 5.41
CA ASN A 171 7.60 -14.72 6.42
C ASN A 171 7.16 -14.03 7.71
N SER A 172 7.95 -13.08 8.23
CA SER A 172 7.63 -12.35 9.45
C SER A 172 6.31 -11.59 9.33
N GLN A 173 6.09 -10.91 8.21
CA GLN A 173 4.83 -10.21 7.95
C GLN A 173 3.66 -11.17 7.78
N SER A 174 3.85 -12.32 7.12
CA SER A 174 2.80 -13.35 6.98
C SER A 174 2.35 -13.89 8.34
N GLU A 175 3.27 -14.22 9.24
CA GLU A 175 2.95 -14.71 10.59
C GLU A 175 2.25 -13.64 11.43
N LEU A 176 2.62 -12.36 11.26
CA LEU A 176 1.93 -11.25 11.92
C LEU A 176 0.47 -11.14 11.45
N ILE A 177 0.22 -11.26 10.15
CA ILE A 177 -1.12 -11.21 9.55
C ILE A 177 -1.96 -12.40 10.02
N LYS A 178 -1.42 -13.61 10.00
CA LYS A 178 -2.11 -14.82 10.50
C LYS A 178 -2.52 -14.69 11.95
N THR A 179 -1.61 -14.21 12.81
CA THR A 179 -1.87 -14.00 14.24
C THR A 179 -3.03 -13.03 14.45
N ARG A 180 -3.08 -11.94 13.66
CA ARG A 180 -4.17 -10.96 13.73
C ARG A 180 -5.51 -11.51 13.23
N ILE A 181 -5.50 -12.33 12.18
CA ILE A 181 -6.70 -12.98 11.64
C ILE A 181 -7.24 -14.02 12.63
N SER A 182 -6.36 -14.83 13.22
CA SER A 182 -6.72 -15.85 14.23
C SER A 182 -7.35 -15.21 15.48
N ASN A 183 -6.85 -14.05 15.90
CA ASN A 183 -7.38 -13.31 17.05
C ASN A 183 -8.65 -12.50 16.74
N HIS A 184 -9.18 -12.54 15.50
CA HIS A 184 -10.38 -11.81 15.12
C HIS A 184 -11.66 -12.56 15.52
N GLN A 185 -12.51 -11.93 16.33
CA GLN A 185 -13.65 -12.57 16.99
C GLN A 185 -14.95 -12.63 16.14
N ASN A 186 -14.98 -12.07 14.91
CA ASN A 186 -16.24 -11.79 14.19
C ASN A 186 -16.48 -12.55 12.86
N SER A 187 -15.71 -13.61 12.53
CA SER A 187 -16.02 -14.53 11.41
C SER A 187 -15.07 -15.73 11.39
N SER A 188 -15.46 -16.85 10.77
CA SER A 188 -14.57 -18.02 10.56
C SER A 188 -13.34 -17.62 9.72
N PRO A 189 -12.12 -17.62 10.29
CA PRO A 189 -10.93 -17.03 9.66
C PRO A 189 -10.25 -17.90 8.59
N MET A 190 -10.77 -19.12 8.37
CA MET A 190 -10.03 -20.18 7.68
C MET A 190 -9.73 -19.89 6.21
N SER A 191 -10.67 -19.26 5.48
CA SER A 191 -10.49 -18.90 4.07
C SER A 191 -9.43 -17.80 3.88
N MET A 192 -9.37 -16.82 4.78
CA MET A 192 -8.39 -15.72 4.72
C MET A 192 -6.98 -16.18 5.10
N ILE A 193 -6.85 -17.06 6.11
CA ILE A 193 -5.56 -17.63 6.51
C ILE A 193 -4.93 -18.39 5.34
N ASN A 194 -5.72 -19.22 4.65
CA ASN A 194 -5.25 -20.00 3.51
C ASN A 194 -4.81 -19.12 2.33
N ALA A 195 -5.53 -18.02 2.07
CA ALA A 195 -5.13 -17.05 1.04
C ALA A 195 -3.81 -16.34 1.38
N VAL A 196 -3.60 -15.98 2.65
CA VAL A 196 -2.35 -15.38 3.13
C VAL A 196 -1.19 -16.36 3.01
N ASP A 197 -1.41 -17.64 3.29
CA ASP A 197 -0.40 -18.70 3.15
C ASP A 197 0.04 -18.89 1.70
N GLN A 198 -0.91 -18.96 0.77
CA GLN A 198 -0.62 -19.11 -0.65
C GLN A 198 0.15 -17.91 -1.19
N PHE A 199 -0.24 -16.70 -0.78
CA PHE A 199 0.45 -15.47 -1.15
C PHE A 199 1.89 -15.45 -0.63
N ALA A 200 2.11 -15.77 0.65
CA ALA A 200 3.44 -15.81 1.25
C ALA A 200 4.36 -16.84 0.58
N LYS A 201 3.83 -18.02 0.26
CA LYS A 201 4.57 -19.06 -0.50
C LYS A 201 4.96 -18.57 -1.90
N GLY A 202 4.05 -17.89 -2.61
CA GLY A 202 4.31 -17.30 -3.92
C GLY A 202 5.40 -16.22 -3.87
N ALA A 203 5.27 -15.28 -2.94
CA ALA A 203 6.27 -14.23 -2.72
C ALA A 203 7.66 -14.80 -2.42
N LYS A 204 7.74 -15.79 -1.53
CA LYS A 204 9.00 -16.48 -1.19
C LYS A 204 9.64 -17.16 -2.40
N ALA A 205 8.83 -17.85 -3.21
CA ALA A 205 9.33 -18.51 -4.42
C ALA A 205 9.90 -17.52 -5.44
N ILE A 206 9.24 -16.37 -5.63
CA ILE A 206 9.73 -15.30 -6.50
C ILE A 206 11.02 -14.71 -5.94
N MET A 207 11.08 -14.38 -4.65
CA MET A 207 12.28 -13.79 -4.04
C MET A 207 13.51 -14.71 -4.12
N HIS A 208 13.35 -16.02 -3.91
CA HIS A 208 14.46 -16.96 -4.12
C HIS A 208 14.93 -17.00 -5.58
N ARG A 209 14.00 -16.99 -6.54
CA ARG A 209 14.36 -16.93 -7.97
C ARG A 209 15.09 -15.64 -8.31
N VAL A 210 14.65 -14.50 -7.80
CA VAL A 210 15.32 -13.21 -7.99
C VAL A 210 16.75 -13.25 -7.43
N ALA A 211 16.93 -13.75 -6.21
CA ALA A 211 18.27 -13.88 -5.62
C ALA A 211 19.21 -14.79 -6.46
N LEU A 212 18.70 -15.89 -6.99
CA LEU A 212 19.46 -16.77 -7.89
C LEU A 212 19.82 -16.06 -9.22
N LEU A 213 18.84 -15.38 -9.83
CA LEU A 213 19.06 -14.62 -11.07
C LEU A 213 20.09 -13.50 -10.87
N GLU A 214 20.06 -12.79 -9.74
CA GLU A 214 21.04 -11.76 -9.41
C GLU A 214 22.45 -12.33 -9.26
N ALA A 215 22.58 -13.50 -8.62
CA ALA A 215 23.86 -14.20 -8.50
C ALA A 215 24.39 -14.64 -9.89
N GLU A 216 23.50 -15.16 -10.75
CA GLU A 216 23.85 -15.57 -12.11
C GLU A 216 24.26 -14.37 -12.96
N VAL A 217 23.50 -13.27 -12.93
CA VAL A 217 23.82 -12.01 -13.63
C VAL A 217 25.18 -11.47 -13.18
N SER A 218 25.49 -11.52 -11.89
CA SER A 218 26.79 -11.12 -11.35
C SER A 218 27.93 -11.98 -11.89
N SER A 219 27.74 -13.31 -11.92
CA SER A 219 28.72 -14.26 -12.45
C SER A 219 28.96 -14.05 -13.95
N LEU A 220 27.88 -13.94 -14.74
CA LEU A 220 27.94 -13.71 -16.19
C LEU A 220 28.64 -12.40 -16.53
N ARG A 221 28.39 -11.32 -15.75
CA ARG A 221 29.09 -10.05 -15.92
C ARG A 221 30.60 -10.20 -15.74
N LYS A 222 31.04 -10.90 -14.69
CA LYS A 222 32.47 -11.17 -14.45
C LYS A 222 33.10 -12.02 -15.56
N ALA A 223 32.42 -13.07 -16.00
CA ALA A 223 32.88 -13.94 -17.08
C ALA A 223 33.00 -13.18 -18.41
N ASN A 224 32.00 -12.34 -18.74
CA ASN A 224 32.02 -11.49 -19.93
C ASN A 224 33.15 -10.46 -19.89
N GLU A 225 33.44 -9.88 -18.73
CA GLU A 225 34.57 -8.96 -18.58
C GLU A 225 35.90 -9.67 -18.84
N ALA A 226 36.10 -10.87 -18.27
CA ALA A 226 37.29 -11.69 -18.48
C ALA A 226 37.46 -12.09 -19.97
N LEU A 227 36.38 -12.51 -20.62
CA LEU A 227 36.37 -12.84 -22.05
C LEU A 227 36.66 -11.60 -22.91
N SER A 228 36.09 -10.45 -22.56
CA SER A 228 36.34 -9.17 -23.24
C SER A 228 37.83 -8.80 -23.14
N LYS A 229 38.43 -8.90 -21.96
CA LYS A 229 39.88 -8.69 -21.76
C LYS A 229 40.71 -9.67 -22.59
N ARG A 230 40.37 -10.97 -22.59
CA ARG A 230 41.08 -12.00 -23.37
C ARG A 230 40.98 -11.77 -24.88
N ARG A 231 39.81 -11.36 -25.40
CA ARG A 231 39.61 -11.02 -26.81
C ARG A 231 40.44 -9.80 -27.22
N ARG A 232 40.49 -8.76 -26.38
CA ARG A 232 41.35 -7.60 -26.59
C ARG A 232 42.83 -7.99 -26.66
N ALA A 233 43.29 -8.85 -25.73
CA ALA A 233 44.66 -9.35 -25.72
C ALA A 233 45.02 -10.14 -27.00
N LYS A 234 44.13 -11.04 -27.47
CA LYS A 234 44.36 -11.83 -28.70
C LYS A 234 44.39 -11.00 -29.99
N ARG A 235 43.76 -9.82 -30.01
CA ARG A 235 43.67 -8.93 -31.17
C ARG A 235 44.63 -7.74 -31.08
N ALA A 236 45.59 -7.76 -30.15
CA ALA A 236 46.60 -6.73 -30.05
C ALA A 236 47.43 -6.69 -31.34
N ARG A 237 47.46 -5.53 -32.00
CA ARG A 237 48.23 -5.32 -33.23
C ARG A 237 49.73 -5.29 -32.89
N VAL A 238 50.52 -6.07 -33.62
CA VAL A 238 51.98 -6.19 -33.43
C VAL A 238 52.76 -5.21 -34.32
N ARG A 239 52.46 -5.18 -35.63
CA ARG A 239 53.04 -4.23 -36.61
C ARG A 239 52.07 -4.02 -37.78
N LEU A 240 52.23 -2.93 -38.51
CA LEU A 240 51.55 -2.69 -39.78
C LEU A 240 52.36 -3.31 -40.94
N GLY A 241 51.82 -4.33 -41.62
CA GLY A 241 52.33 -4.88 -42.88
C GLY A 241 53.71 -5.59 -42.89
N GLY A 242 54.06 -6.15 -44.05
CA GLY A 242 55.33 -6.83 -44.36
C GLY A 242 55.47 -8.27 -43.83
N SER A 243 56.54 -8.97 -44.21
CA SER A 243 56.90 -10.29 -43.67
C SER A 243 57.52 -10.15 -42.27
N LEU A 244 57.23 -11.10 -41.37
CA LEU A 244 57.74 -11.10 -40.00
C LEU A 244 58.02 -12.55 -39.57
N THR A 245 59.19 -12.80 -38.99
CA THR A 245 59.49 -14.11 -38.42
C THR A 245 58.80 -14.27 -37.06
N VAL A 246 58.57 -15.52 -36.64
CA VAL A 246 57.93 -15.82 -35.34
C VAL A 246 58.76 -15.28 -34.17
N GLN A 247 60.10 -15.33 -34.27
CA GLN A 247 61.01 -14.79 -33.25
C GLN A 247 60.89 -13.26 -33.12
N ASP A 248 60.87 -12.54 -34.24
CA ASP A 248 60.73 -11.07 -34.22
C ASP A 248 59.38 -10.65 -33.63
N ALA A 249 58.31 -11.39 -33.96
CA ALA A 249 56.99 -11.14 -33.39
C ALA A 249 56.98 -11.32 -31.86
N GLN A 250 57.60 -12.38 -31.35
CA GLN A 250 57.72 -12.65 -29.92
C GLN A 250 58.57 -11.59 -29.21
N TYR A 251 59.68 -11.18 -29.81
CA TYR A 251 60.53 -10.10 -29.29
C TYR A 251 59.78 -8.76 -29.19
N LEU A 252 59.03 -8.38 -30.24
CA LEU A 252 58.24 -7.15 -30.24
C LEU A 252 57.13 -7.16 -29.19
N LEU A 253 56.47 -8.29 -28.99
CA LEU A 253 55.45 -8.45 -27.94
C LEU A 253 56.07 -8.38 -26.54
N ALA A 254 57.23 -9.00 -26.32
CA ALA A 254 57.94 -8.96 -25.04
C ALA A 254 58.41 -7.53 -24.70
N LYS A 255 58.94 -6.80 -25.68
CA LYS A 255 59.34 -5.40 -25.54
C LYS A 255 58.14 -4.50 -25.18
N LYS A 256 57.03 -4.64 -25.90
CA LYS A 256 55.80 -3.86 -25.64
C LYS A 256 55.20 -4.13 -24.25
N ALA A 257 55.27 -5.38 -23.77
CA ALA A 257 54.82 -5.76 -22.43
C ALA A 257 55.74 -5.24 -21.31
N ALA A 258 57.04 -5.10 -21.58
CA ALA A 258 57.99 -4.46 -20.66
C ALA A 258 57.70 -2.95 -20.54
N ASP A 259 57.43 -2.29 -21.66
CA ASP A 259 57.13 -0.84 -21.70
C ASP A 259 55.78 -0.49 -21.03
N GLU A 260 54.76 -1.35 -21.10
CA GLU A 260 53.45 -1.13 -20.44
C GLU A 260 53.48 -1.30 -18.91
N LYS A 261 54.45 -2.03 -18.35
CA LYS A 261 54.59 -2.23 -16.89
C LYS A 261 55.34 -1.11 -16.17
N THR A 262 55.87 -0.12 -16.89
CA THR A 262 56.74 0.93 -16.32
C THR A 262 56.14 2.35 -16.27
N PRO A 263 54.89 2.55 -15.79
CA PRO A 263 54.57 3.87 -15.24
C PRO A 263 53.75 3.81 -13.94
N GLN A 264 54.32 3.33 -12.84
CA GLN A 264 53.80 3.61 -11.49
C GLN A 264 54.85 4.13 -10.48
N GLU A 265 56.15 4.10 -10.79
CA GLU A 265 57.21 4.54 -9.84
C GLU A 265 57.76 5.97 -10.08
N ARG A 266 57.15 6.79 -10.94
CA ARG A 266 57.61 8.19 -11.14
C ARG A 266 56.92 9.25 -10.27
N GLN A 267 55.91 8.90 -9.46
CA GLN A 267 55.19 9.89 -8.64
C GLN A 267 55.65 10.01 -7.17
N GLN A 268 56.56 9.17 -6.67
CA GLN A 268 57.03 9.25 -5.27
C GLN A 268 58.40 9.95 -5.06
N ASN A 269 59.19 10.20 -6.11
CA ASN A 269 60.51 10.87 -5.96
C ASN A 269 60.50 12.40 -6.19
N GLY A 270 59.34 13.04 -6.07
CA GLY A 270 59.20 14.50 -6.24
C GLY A 270 59.17 15.34 -4.96
N SER A 271 59.17 14.73 -3.76
CA SER A 271 58.91 15.48 -2.50
C SER A 271 60.14 15.83 -1.66
N TYR A 272 61.37 15.64 -2.15
CA TYR A 272 62.60 16.07 -1.47
C TYR A 272 63.45 17.00 -2.33
N ALA A 273 62.92 18.17 -2.68
CA ALA A 273 63.76 19.30 -3.09
C ALA A 273 62.98 20.62 -2.93
N GLY A 274 63.16 21.28 -1.78
CA GLY A 274 62.81 22.69 -1.66
C GLY A 274 62.30 23.12 -0.30
N SER A 275 63.20 23.26 0.69
CA SER A 275 63.22 24.47 1.51
C SER A 275 64.53 24.51 2.31
N ALA A 276 65.49 25.26 1.78
CA ALA A 276 66.60 25.78 2.54
C ALA A 276 66.51 27.31 2.45
N ARG A 277 66.04 27.94 3.53
CA ARG A 277 66.48 29.21 4.15
C ARG A 277 65.41 29.73 5.09
#